data_AF-A0A7H8HWU0-F1
#
_entry.id   AF-A0A7H8HWU0-F1
#
_cell.length_a   1.000
_cell.length_b   1.000
_cell.length_c   1.000
_cell.angle_alpha   90.00
_cell.angle_beta   90.00
_cell.angle_gamma   90.00
#
_symmetry.space_group_name_H-M   'P 1'
#
loop_
_entity.id
_entity.type
_entity.pdbx_description
1 polymer ?
#
loop_
_entity_poly.entity_id
_entity_poly.type
_entity_poly.pdbx_seq_one_letter_code
_entity_poly.pdbx_strand_id
1 'polypeptide(L)'
;MVSQPVADGQVGGAVRSGARGEFGGLIPVRPTTGTLVVCLRGHRLELYGQLKPFSHRYRLHATLCEVRRAHEACEPGARRLAEWAHLDATSQHAADAAPGDGLVLVAHPPPAGTMAGRIELRLDGTEVGRVTVTTCTPCQAATLDYVHVGAEYRRLGFGRTLVAAAVARAPSYRWAAPLPDGPVAQSFRARIAMHRTAQPCIHTRETTGHR
;
A
#
# COMPACT_ATOMS: atom_id res chain seq x y z
N MET A 1 -31.15 28.41 39.05
CA MET A 1 -31.98 27.70 38.05
C MET A 1 -31.40 28.01 36.69
N VAL A 2 -30.91 27.12 35.84
CA VAL A 2 -30.64 25.68 35.86
C VAL A 2 -29.45 25.54 34.91
N SER A 3 -28.42 24.80 35.32
CA SER A 3 -27.29 24.38 34.51
C SER A 3 -27.74 23.42 33.41
N GLN A 4 -27.21 23.55 32.19
CA GLN A 4 -27.00 22.40 31.30
C GLN A 4 -25.65 22.54 30.58
N PRO A 5 -24.74 21.56 30.70
CA PRO A 5 -23.54 21.48 29.89
C PRO A 5 -23.85 20.74 28.57
N VAL A 6 -23.39 21.29 27.45
CA VAL A 6 -23.30 20.54 26.20
C VAL A 6 -22.05 19.69 26.29
N ALA A 7 -22.25 18.37 26.36
CA ALA A 7 -21.19 17.40 26.31
C ALA A 7 -20.63 17.35 24.88
N ASP A 8 -19.44 17.92 24.68
CA ASP A 8 -18.60 17.59 23.54
C ASP A 8 -18.13 16.14 23.70
N GLY A 9 -18.90 15.24 23.08
CA GLY A 9 -18.57 13.84 22.90
C GLY A 9 -17.39 13.71 21.94
N GLN A 10 -16.19 14.00 22.44
CA GLN A 10 -14.94 13.71 21.76
C GLN A 10 -14.74 12.19 21.81
N VAL A 11 -15.30 11.50 20.82
CA VAL A 11 -15.03 10.08 20.56
C VAL A 11 -13.54 9.97 20.24
N GLY A 12 -12.74 9.73 21.27
CA GLY A 12 -11.36 9.31 21.14
C GLY A 12 -11.34 7.97 20.43
N GLY A 13 -11.27 8.00 19.11
CA GLY A 13 -10.99 6.82 18.31
C GLY A 13 -9.68 6.25 18.81
N ALA A 14 -9.76 5.12 19.52
CA ALA A 14 -8.61 4.43 20.06
C ALA A 14 -7.70 4.07 18.89
N VAL A 15 -6.62 4.83 18.72
CA VAL A 15 -5.51 4.46 17.86
C VAL A 15 -4.97 3.16 18.46
N ARG A 16 -5.35 2.03 17.85
CA ARG A 16 -4.84 0.71 18.22
C ARG A 16 -3.34 0.74 17.96
N SER A 17 -2.58 1.00 19.03
CA SER A 17 -1.14 0.98 19.02
C SER A 17 -0.68 -0.40 18.59
N GLY A 18 -0.21 -0.53 17.34
CA GLY A 18 0.33 -1.77 16.79
C GLY A 18 1.65 -2.23 17.44
N ALA A 19 1.97 -1.71 18.62
CA ALA A 19 3.14 -2.07 19.39
C ALA A 19 2.76 -3.08 20.49
N ARG A 20 2.96 -4.36 20.14
CA ARG A 20 3.03 -5.56 21.01
C ARG A 20 1.71 -6.25 21.37
N GLY A 21 1.48 -7.38 20.71
CA GLY A 21 1.31 -8.64 21.44
C GLY A 21 -0.02 -9.37 21.32
N GLU A 22 -1.15 -8.68 21.09
CA GLU A 22 -2.46 -9.35 21.11
C GLU A 22 -2.88 -9.96 19.76
N PHE A 23 -2.42 -9.40 18.62
CA PHE A 23 -2.85 -9.86 17.28
C PHE A 23 -1.69 -10.15 16.31
N GLY A 24 -0.46 -10.24 16.82
CA GLY A 24 0.76 -10.32 16.01
C GLY A 24 1.31 -8.94 15.60
N GLY A 25 2.61 -8.87 15.32
CA GLY A 25 3.27 -7.63 14.88
C GLY A 25 3.04 -7.32 13.41
N LEU A 26 3.32 -6.09 13.00
CA LEU A 26 3.33 -5.73 11.58
C LEU A 26 4.39 -6.52 10.82
N ILE A 27 3.97 -7.30 9.83
CA ILE A 27 4.86 -7.98 8.89
C ILE A 27 4.89 -7.23 7.55
N PRO A 28 5.93 -7.43 6.72
CA PRO A 28 5.93 -6.93 5.36
C PRO A 28 4.71 -7.42 4.55
N VAL A 29 4.30 -6.62 3.57
CA VAL A 29 3.27 -6.93 2.59
C VAL A 29 3.88 -6.92 1.20
N ARG A 30 3.45 -7.88 0.38
CA ARG A 30 3.71 -7.91 -1.06
C ARG A 30 2.39 -7.89 -1.82
N PRO A 31 2.32 -7.18 -2.97
CA PRO A 31 1.21 -7.36 -3.87
C PRO A 31 1.22 -8.80 -4.42
N THR A 32 0.04 -9.42 -4.53
CA THR A 32 -0.11 -10.77 -5.12
C THR A 32 0.07 -10.69 -6.63
N THR A 33 1.30 -10.53 -7.10
CA THR A 33 1.64 -10.52 -8.52
C THR A 33 2.42 -11.78 -8.86
N GLY A 34 1.74 -12.77 -9.45
CA GLY A 34 2.36 -14.02 -9.92
C GLY A 34 2.88 -14.96 -8.82
N THR A 35 3.57 -16.02 -9.24
CA THR A 35 4.15 -17.03 -8.33
C THR A 35 5.44 -16.50 -7.73
N LEU A 36 5.49 -16.43 -6.39
CA LEU A 36 6.71 -16.06 -5.68
C LEU A 36 7.66 -17.26 -5.60
N VAL A 37 8.79 -17.16 -6.32
CA VAL A 37 9.85 -18.17 -6.30
C VAL A 37 10.91 -17.90 -5.21
N VAL A 38 11.02 -16.66 -4.73
CA VAL A 38 12.02 -16.25 -3.73
C VAL A 38 11.46 -15.44 -2.57
N CYS A 39 12.04 -15.65 -1.38
CA CYS A 39 11.71 -14.90 -0.17
C CYS A 39 12.24 -13.45 -0.22
N LEU A 40 11.94 -12.64 0.81
CA LEU A 40 12.44 -11.25 0.93
C LEU A 40 13.97 -11.11 0.99
N ARG A 41 14.69 -12.21 1.23
CA ARG A 41 16.16 -12.28 1.26
C ARG A 41 16.77 -13.11 0.12
N GLY A 42 15.96 -13.61 -0.82
CA GLY A 42 16.45 -14.30 -2.02
C GLY A 42 16.55 -15.82 -1.93
N HIS A 43 16.16 -16.47 -0.83
CA HIS A 43 16.08 -17.94 -0.78
C HIS A 43 14.99 -18.46 -1.71
N ARG A 44 15.27 -19.54 -2.46
CA ARG A 44 14.29 -20.22 -3.31
C ARG A 44 13.29 -20.99 -2.44
N LEU A 45 12.01 -20.61 -2.53
CA LEU A 45 10.93 -21.16 -1.70
C LEU A 45 10.52 -22.58 -2.09
N GLU A 46 10.70 -22.93 -3.37
CA GLU A 46 10.38 -24.25 -3.92
C GLU A 46 11.34 -25.36 -3.46
N LEU A 47 12.56 -25.01 -3.01
CA LEU A 47 13.60 -25.97 -2.64
C LEU A 47 13.69 -26.22 -1.13
N TYR A 48 13.42 -25.20 -0.32
CA TYR A 48 13.74 -25.22 1.12
C TYR A 48 12.53 -24.98 2.02
N GLY A 49 11.32 -25.25 1.50
CA GLY A 49 10.09 -25.18 2.26
C GLY A 49 9.51 -23.77 2.40
N GLN A 50 8.18 -23.71 2.38
CA GLN A 50 7.42 -22.52 2.72
C GLN A 50 6.19 -22.94 3.53
N LEU A 51 5.87 -22.17 4.56
CA LEU A 51 4.59 -22.28 5.26
C LEU A 51 3.66 -21.17 4.76
N LYS A 52 2.35 -21.43 4.88
CA LYS A 52 1.28 -20.50 4.50
C LYS A 52 0.48 -20.05 5.73
N PRO A 53 1.07 -19.24 6.63
CA PRO A 53 0.36 -18.76 7.79
C PRO A 53 -0.76 -17.78 7.40
N PHE A 54 -1.58 -17.43 8.39
CA PHE A 54 -2.57 -16.38 8.27
C PHE A 54 -2.22 -15.24 9.23
N SER A 55 -2.12 -14.01 8.72
CA SER A 55 -1.95 -12.82 9.54
C SER A 55 -3.31 -12.34 10.00
N HIS A 56 -3.67 -12.59 11.26
CA HIS A 56 -4.91 -12.07 11.85
C HIS A 56 -4.94 -10.54 11.86
N ARG A 57 -3.79 -9.88 12.08
CA ARG A 57 -3.67 -8.42 12.04
C ARG A 57 -4.09 -7.82 10.70
N TYR A 58 -3.73 -8.48 9.60
CA TYR A 58 -4.07 -8.00 8.26
C TYR A 58 -5.31 -8.67 7.67
N ARG A 59 -5.79 -9.77 8.27
CA ARG A 59 -6.78 -10.68 7.69
C ARG A 59 -6.37 -11.21 6.30
N LEU A 60 -5.08 -11.48 6.13
CA LEU A 60 -4.50 -11.94 4.87
C LEU A 60 -3.71 -13.23 5.05
N HIS A 61 -3.71 -14.06 4.00
CA HIS A 61 -2.73 -15.15 3.90
C HIS A 61 -1.33 -14.58 3.75
N ALA A 62 -0.37 -15.31 4.31
CA ALA A 62 1.04 -14.95 4.30
C ALA A 62 1.89 -16.12 3.80
N THR A 63 3.15 -15.83 3.52
CA THR A 63 4.19 -16.83 3.28
C THR A 63 5.28 -16.66 4.31
N LEU A 64 5.77 -17.78 4.83
CA LEU A 64 6.88 -17.85 5.77
C LEU A 64 7.99 -18.72 5.19
N CYS A 65 9.20 -18.15 5.09
CA CYS A 65 10.41 -18.84 4.69
C CYS A 65 11.02 -19.56 5.90
N GLU A 66 11.01 -20.90 5.90
CA GLU A 66 11.45 -21.71 7.03
C GLU A 66 12.94 -21.56 7.32
N VAL A 67 13.77 -21.48 6.27
CA VAL A 67 15.21 -21.18 6.40
C VAL A 67 15.41 -19.88 7.19
N ARG A 68 14.72 -18.81 6.80
CA ARG A 68 14.91 -17.52 7.47
C ARG A 68 14.31 -17.51 8.87
N ARG A 69 13.20 -18.21 9.09
CA ARG A 69 12.60 -18.39 10.42
C ARG A 69 13.59 -19.00 11.40
N ALA A 70 14.33 -20.03 10.98
CA ALA A 70 15.36 -20.66 11.81
C ALA A 70 16.46 -19.66 12.20
N HIS A 71 16.92 -18.82 11.27
CA HIS A 71 17.90 -17.78 11.56
C HIS A 71 17.36 -16.66 12.48
N GLU A 72 16.11 -16.23 12.30
CA GLU A 72 15.48 -15.20 13.15
C GLU A 72 15.26 -15.67 14.58
N ALA A 73 15.04 -16.97 14.81
CA ALA A 73 14.96 -17.54 16.15
C ALA A 73 16.28 -17.37 16.93
N CYS A 74 17.41 -17.42 16.24
CA CYS A 74 18.73 -17.21 16.82
C CYS A 74 19.09 -15.72 17.01
N GLU A 75 18.44 -14.82 16.25
CA GLU A 75 18.65 -13.37 16.32
C GLU A 75 17.30 -12.63 16.43
N PRO A 76 16.71 -12.52 17.63
CA PRO A 76 15.39 -11.89 17.82
C PRO A 76 15.34 -10.40 17.42
N GLY A 77 16.50 -9.74 17.34
CA GLY A 77 16.63 -8.36 16.84
C GLY A 77 16.61 -8.25 15.30
N ALA A 78 16.68 -9.37 14.58
CA ALA A 78 16.52 -9.37 13.14
C ALA A 78 15.10 -8.94 12.77
N ARG A 79 14.98 -8.04 11.80
CA ARG A 79 13.67 -7.66 11.23
C ARG A 79 12.96 -8.94 10.78
N ARG A 80 11.70 -9.13 11.21
CA ARG A 80 10.79 -10.21 10.78
C ARG A 80 10.56 -10.13 9.27
N LEU A 81 11.46 -10.72 8.51
CA LEU A 81 11.47 -10.76 7.06
C LEU A 81 11.31 -12.20 6.56
N ALA A 82 11.32 -13.18 7.47
CA ALA A 82 10.94 -14.55 7.17
C ALA A 82 9.49 -14.62 6.70
N GLU A 83 8.61 -13.77 7.23
CA GLU A 83 7.18 -13.75 6.94
C GLU A 83 6.77 -12.50 6.16
N TRP A 84 5.80 -12.64 5.26
CA TRP A 84 5.10 -11.51 4.64
C TRP A 84 3.69 -11.89 4.22
N ALA A 85 2.77 -10.94 4.32
CA ALA A 85 1.39 -11.08 3.85
C ALA A 85 1.26 -10.74 2.37
N HIS A 86 0.27 -11.35 1.72
CA HIS A 86 -0.09 -11.08 0.33
C HIS A 86 -1.36 -10.27 0.29
N LEU A 87 -1.29 -9.09 -0.33
CA LEU A 87 -2.47 -8.27 -0.62
C LEU A 87 -2.71 -8.29 -2.12
N ASP A 88 -3.90 -8.71 -2.53
CA ASP A 88 -4.29 -8.62 -3.94
C ASP A 88 -4.49 -7.16 -4.33
N ALA A 89 -3.63 -6.66 -5.22
CA ALA A 89 -3.66 -5.28 -5.69
C ALA A 89 -4.88 -4.98 -6.59
N THR A 90 -5.54 -6.01 -7.12
CA THR A 90 -6.73 -5.89 -7.95
C THR A 90 -8.01 -5.83 -7.11
N SER A 91 -7.97 -6.31 -5.86
CA SER A 91 -9.08 -6.28 -4.93
C SER A 91 -9.15 -4.91 -4.24
N GLN A 92 -9.96 -4.01 -4.79
CA GLN A 92 -10.14 -2.64 -4.28
C GLN A 92 -11.61 -2.39 -3.97
N HIS A 93 -11.88 -1.80 -2.81
CA HIS A 93 -13.23 -1.50 -2.35
C HIS A 93 -13.62 -0.06 -2.66
N ALA A 94 -14.90 0.18 -2.90
CA ALA A 94 -15.45 1.54 -2.81
C ALA A 94 -15.40 2.03 -1.35
N ALA A 95 -15.38 3.36 -1.17
CA ALA A 95 -15.19 3.97 0.15
C ALA A 95 -16.27 3.60 1.20
N ASP A 96 -17.49 3.37 0.74
CA ASP A 96 -18.68 3.00 1.51
C ASP A 96 -18.82 1.48 1.72
N ALA A 97 -18.12 0.67 0.92
CA ALA A 97 -18.17 -0.79 0.97
C ALA A 97 -16.89 -1.43 1.54
N ALA A 98 -15.93 -0.63 2.00
CA ALA A 98 -14.66 -1.12 2.51
C ALA A 98 -14.83 -1.80 3.88
N PRO A 99 -14.27 -3.02 4.08
CA PRO A 99 -14.21 -3.64 5.39
C PRO A 99 -13.54 -2.73 6.43
N GLY A 100 -14.09 -2.73 7.65
CA GLY A 100 -13.56 -1.93 8.76
C GLY A 100 -12.34 -2.55 9.45
N ASP A 101 -11.99 -3.79 9.12
CA ASP A 101 -10.94 -4.56 9.78
C ASP A 101 -9.96 -5.19 8.78
N GLY A 102 -8.74 -5.46 9.24
CA GLY A 102 -7.67 -5.98 8.39
C GLY A 102 -7.07 -4.92 7.46
N LEU A 103 -6.26 -5.37 6.49
CA LEU A 103 -5.54 -4.50 5.55
C LEU A 103 -6.24 -4.53 4.18
N VAL A 104 -6.80 -3.40 3.76
CA VAL A 104 -7.61 -3.29 2.54
C VAL A 104 -7.21 -2.10 1.69
N LEU A 105 -7.48 -2.20 0.38
CA LEU A 105 -7.34 -1.10 -0.58
C LEU A 105 -8.71 -0.45 -0.80
N VAL A 106 -8.77 0.87 -0.72
CA VAL A 106 -9.98 1.66 -0.93
C VAL A 106 -9.77 2.62 -2.09
N ALA A 107 -10.52 2.44 -3.16
CA ALA A 107 -10.45 3.27 -4.35
C ALA A 107 -11.43 4.43 -4.26
N HIS A 108 -10.94 5.63 -4.52
CA HIS A 108 -11.75 6.83 -4.69
C HIS A 108 -11.66 7.25 -6.17
N PRO A 109 -12.81 7.33 -6.87
CA PRO A 109 -12.83 7.84 -8.23
C PRO A 109 -12.41 9.32 -8.24
N PRO A 110 -11.94 9.84 -9.39
CA PRO A 110 -11.73 11.27 -9.55
C PRO A 110 -13.03 12.04 -9.29
N PRO A 111 -12.97 13.18 -8.59
CA PRO A 111 -14.08 14.14 -8.57
C PRO A 111 -14.51 14.54 -9.98
N ALA A 112 -15.78 14.88 -10.16
CA ALA A 112 -16.31 15.35 -11.44
C ALA A 112 -15.47 16.50 -12.01
N GLY A 113 -15.13 16.41 -13.30
CA GLY A 113 -14.28 17.41 -13.99
C GLY A 113 -12.78 17.25 -13.73
N THR A 114 -12.34 16.25 -12.97
CA THR A 114 -10.92 15.98 -12.73
C THR A 114 -10.50 14.61 -13.26
N MET A 115 -9.21 14.46 -13.53
CA MET A 115 -8.61 13.19 -13.97
C MET A 115 -7.86 12.47 -12.84
N ALA A 116 -7.80 13.07 -11.65
CA ALA A 116 -7.01 12.63 -10.53
C ALA A 116 -7.85 11.80 -9.54
N GLY A 117 -7.62 10.49 -9.50
CA GLY A 117 -8.18 9.59 -8.51
C GLY A 117 -7.20 9.32 -7.37
N ARG A 118 -7.66 8.66 -6.31
CA ARG A 118 -6.77 8.18 -5.25
C ARG A 118 -7.12 6.77 -4.80
N ILE A 119 -6.14 6.06 -4.26
CA ILE A 119 -6.30 4.79 -3.58
C ILE A 119 -5.69 4.91 -2.20
N GLU A 120 -6.46 4.56 -1.17
CA GLU A 120 -6.02 4.49 0.22
C GLU A 120 -5.69 3.04 0.56
N LEU A 121 -4.64 2.83 1.34
CA LEU A 121 -4.38 1.58 2.03
C LEU A 121 -4.82 1.79 3.48
N ARG A 122 -5.81 1.02 3.92
CA ARG A 122 -6.36 1.13 5.27
C ARG A 122 -6.04 -0.12 6.08
N LEU A 123 -5.67 0.08 7.34
CA LEU A 123 -5.52 -0.98 8.34
C LEU A 123 -6.52 -0.73 9.46
N ASP A 124 -7.46 -1.65 9.67
CA ASP A 124 -8.57 -1.50 10.60
C ASP A 124 -9.29 -0.14 10.42
N GLY A 125 -9.67 0.16 9.18
CA GLY A 125 -10.35 1.40 8.82
C GLY A 125 -9.49 2.67 8.86
N THR A 126 -8.26 2.62 9.39
CA THR A 126 -7.35 3.77 9.48
C THR A 126 -6.46 3.86 8.24
N GLU A 127 -6.37 5.03 7.61
CA GLU A 127 -5.42 5.25 6.49
C GLU A 127 -3.98 5.12 6.98
N VAL A 128 -3.24 4.16 6.42
CA VAL A 128 -1.81 3.93 6.69
C VAL A 128 -0.92 4.33 5.51
N GLY A 129 -1.53 4.58 4.36
CA GLY A 129 -0.88 5.13 3.18
C GLY A 129 -1.88 5.43 2.08
N ARG A 130 -1.42 6.18 1.07
CA ARG A 130 -2.24 6.58 -0.08
C ARG A 130 -1.40 6.79 -1.33
N VAL A 131 -2.04 6.66 -2.48
CA VAL A 131 -1.51 7.04 -3.79
C VAL A 131 -2.53 7.88 -4.55
N THR A 132 -2.06 8.94 -5.19
CA THR A 132 -2.83 9.76 -6.12
C THR A 132 -2.36 9.48 -7.54
N VAL A 133 -3.31 9.30 -8.44
CA VAL A 133 -3.04 8.96 -9.84
C VAL A 133 -3.87 9.81 -10.77
N THR A 134 -3.24 10.28 -11.83
CA THR A 134 -3.92 10.95 -12.94
C THR A 134 -3.95 10.03 -14.14
N THR A 135 -5.13 9.76 -14.69
CA THR A 135 -5.32 8.87 -15.84
C THR A 135 -5.98 9.58 -17.00
N CYS A 136 -5.43 9.45 -18.20
CA CYS A 136 -5.99 9.94 -19.43
C CYS A 136 -6.45 8.78 -20.31
N THR A 137 -7.76 8.57 -20.39
CA THR A 137 -8.35 7.50 -21.20
C THR A 137 -8.08 7.67 -22.70
N PRO A 138 -8.26 8.85 -23.32
CA PRO A 138 -7.97 9.03 -24.75
C PRO A 138 -6.52 8.69 -25.13
N CYS A 139 -5.55 9.02 -24.26
CA CYS A 139 -4.14 8.83 -24.54
C CYS A 139 -3.55 7.52 -24.00
N GLN A 140 -4.34 6.76 -23.23
CA GLN A 140 -3.91 5.57 -22.47
C GLN A 140 -2.63 5.85 -21.65
N ALA A 141 -2.61 6.98 -20.95
CA ALA A 141 -1.47 7.44 -20.17
C ALA A 141 -1.87 7.62 -18.70
N ALA A 142 -0.98 7.22 -17.79
CA ALA A 142 -1.20 7.34 -16.35
C ALA A 142 0.05 7.85 -15.64
N THR A 143 -0.16 8.69 -14.63
CA THR A 143 0.91 9.27 -13.80
C THR A 143 0.66 8.97 -12.33
N LEU A 144 1.70 8.54 -11.63
CA LEU A 144 1.74 8.52 -10.16
C LEU A 144 2.12 9.91 -9.66
N ASP A 145 1.15 10.68 -9.19
CA ASP A 145 1.36 12.06 -8.78
C ASP A 145 1.96 12.12 -7.36
N TYR A 146 1.49 11.23 -6.48
CA TYR A 146 1.90 11.23 -5.08
C TYR A 146 1.77 9.84 -4.47
N VAL A 147 2.76 9.42 -3.67
CA VAL A 147 2.70 8.19 -2.86
C VAL A 147 3.14 8.54 -1.45
N HIS A 148 2.31 8.18 -0.46
CA HIS A 148 2.60 8.39 0.95
C HIS A 148 2.33 7.15 1.78
N VAL A 149 3.19 6.94 2.79
CA VAL A 149 3.04 5.90 3.80
C VAL A 149 3.46 6.52 5.14
N GLY A 150 2.61 6.34 6.16
CA GLY A 150 2.89 6.79 7.53
C GLY A 150 4.23 6.26 8.02
N ALA A 151 4.95 7.04 8.83
CA ALA A 151 6.35 6.79 9.15
C ALA A 151 6.60 5.39 9.76
N GLU A 152 5.70 4.98 10.64
CA GLU A 152 5.64 3.69 11.33
C GLU A 152 5.33 2.50 10.42
N TYR A 153 4.76 2.75 9.23
CA TYR A 153 4.42 1.73 8.23
C TYR A 153 5.43 1.65 7.07
N ARG A 154 6.46 2.51 7.09
CA ARG A 154 7.49 2.52 6.05
C ARG A 154 8.31 1.23 6.07
N ARG A 155 8.84 0.87 4.91
CA ARG A 155 9.68 -0.34 4.69
C ARG A 155 8.94 -1.67 4.95
N LEU A 156 7.62 -1.65 5.10
CA LEU A 156 6.76 -2.85 5.11
C LEU A 156 6.23 -3.19 3.71
N GLY A 157 6.59 -2.45 2.67
CA GLY A 157 6.12 -2.73 1.31
C GLY A 157 4.80 -2.06 0.92
N PHE A 158 4.13 -1.37 1.85
CA PHE A 158 2.85 -0.68 1.61
C PHE A 158 2.88 0.25 0.40
N GLY A 159 3.95 1.04 0.25
CA GLY A 159 4.12 1.93 -0.92
C GLY A 159 4.19 1.17 -2.24
N ARG A 160 4.83 -0.01 -2.28
CA ARG A 160 4.86 -0.83 -3.50
C ARG A 160 3.49 -1.45 -3.79
N THR A 161 2.77 -1.85 -2.75
CA THR A 161 1.41 -2.37 -2.88
C THR A 161 0.45 -1.30 -3.41
N LEU A 162 0.55 -0.06 -2.92
CA LEU A 162 -0.21 1.09 -3.45
C LEU A 162 0.10 1.33 -4.93
N VAL A 163 1.37 1.28 -5.32
CA VAL A 163 1.77 1.41 -6.73
C VAL A 163 1.23 0.27 -7.58
N ALA A 164 1.30 -0.98 -7.11
CA ALA A 164 0.72 -2.12 -7.81
C ALA A 164 -0.81 -1.98 -7.96
N ALA A 165 -1.50 -1.47 -6.92
CA ALA A 165 -2.94 -1.21 -6.95
C ALA A 165 -3.31 -0.12 -7.97
N ALA A 166 -2.50 0.95 -8.05
CA ALA A 166 -2.64 1.96 -9.08
C ALA A 166 -2.52 1.35 -10.49
N VAL A 167 -1.47 0.57 -10.74
CA VAL A 167 -1.24 -0.09 -12.04
C VAL A 167 -2.38 -1.05 -12.39
N ALA A 168 -2.88 -1.81 -11.42
CA ALA A 168 -3.96 -2.76 -11.61
C ALA A 168 -5.25 -2.12 -12.14
N ARG A 169 -5.49 -0.83 -11.89
CA ARG A 169 -6.66 -0.10 -12.43
C ARG A 169 -6.57 0.20 -13.92
N ALA A 170 -5.35 0.25 -14.46
CA ALA A 170 -5.10 0.58 -15.86
C ALA A 170 -3.83 -0.14 -16.37
N PRO A 171 -3.86 -1.49 -16.47
CA PRO A 171 -2.67 -2.29 -16.75
C PRO A 171 -2.11 -2.07 -18.16
N SER A 172 -2.94 -1.61 -19.10
CA SER A 172 -2.54 -1.32 -20.48
C SER A 172 -1.99 0.11 -20.67
N TYR A 173 -2.03 0.96 -19.64
CA TYR A 173 -1.64 2.36 -19.79
C TYR A 173 -0.12 2.50 -19.73
N ARG A 174 0.39 3.53 -20.39
CA ARG A 174 1.79 3.95 -20.21
C ARG A 174 1.92 4.68 -18.87
N TRP A 175 2.65 4.07 -17.94
CA TRP A 175 2.85 4.58 -16.58
C TRP A 175 4.12 5.39 -16.43
N ALA A 176 4.00 6.51 -15.73
CA ALA A 176 5.13 7.32 -15.30
C ALA A 176 5.01 7.70 -13.83
N ALA A 177 6.16 7.91 -13.19
CA ALA A 177 6.25 8.30 -11.79
C ALA A 177 7.24 9.47 -11.64
N PRO A 178 6.80 10.72 -11.90
CA PRO A 178 7.59 11.94 -11.72
C PRO A 178 7.72 12.28 -10.22
N LEU A 179 8.17 11.30 -9.43
CA LEU A 179 8.40 11.46 -8.01
C LEU A 179 9.51 12.51 -7.78
N PRO A 180 9.54 13.19 -6.62
CA PRO A 180 10.60 14.13 -6.31
C PRO A 180 11.98 13.47 -6.31
N ASP A 181 13.03 14.28 -6.48
CA ASP A 181 14.41 13.80 -6.37
C ASP A 181 14.85 13.60 -4.93
N GLY A 182 15.85 12.73 -4.74
CA GLY A 182 16.41 12.39 -3.43
C GLY A 182 16.63 10.89 -3.22
N PRO A 183 17.47 10.50 -2.25
CA PRO A 183 17.92 9.11 -2.09
C PRO A 183 16.75 8.16 -1.75
N VAL A 184 15.77 8.61 -0.96
CA VAL A 184 14.59 7.81 -0.60
C VAL A 184 13.72 7.56 -1.83
N ALA A 185 13.42 8.60 -2.61
CA ALA A 185 12.61 8.49 -3.82
C ALA A 185 13.30 7.66 -4.90
N GLN A 186 14.63 7.81 -5.08
CA GLN A 186 15.42 6.96 -5.97
C GLN A 186 15.40 5.48 -5.54
N SER A 187 15.59 5.21 -4.24
CA SER A 187 15.55 3.85 -3.70
C SER A 187 14.16 3.21 -3.86
N PHE A 188 13.09 4.00 -3.69
CA PHE A 188 11.73 3.54 -3.95
C PHE A 188 11.49 3.28 -5.44
N ARG A 189 11.91 4.21 -6.32
CA ARG A 189 11.85 4.07 -7.78
C ARG A 189 12.53 2.82 -8.28
N ALA A 190 13.72 2.50 -7.78
CA ALA A 190 14.44 1.28 -8.16
C ALA A 190 13.68 -0.03 -7.85
N ARG A 191 12.59 0.04 -7.08
CA ARG A 191 11.75 -1.10 -6.69
C ARG A 191 10.36 -1.10 -7.33
N ILE A 192 10.06 -0.13 -8.19
CA ILE A 192 8.82 -0.06 -8.97
C ILE A 192 9.20 0.01 -10.46
N ALA A 193 8.63 -0.87 -11.28
CA ALA A 193 8.98 -0.96 -12.70
C ALA A 193 8.25 0.13 -13.51
N MET A 194 8.68 1.39 -13.39
CA MET A 194 8.03 2.54 -14.03
C MET A 194 9.02 3.51 -14.65
N HIS A 195 8.58 4.21 -15.70
CA HIS A 195 9.35 5.28 -16.34
C HIS A 195 9.40 6.55 -15.48
N ARG A 196 10.50 7.30 -15.57
CA ARG A 196 10.73 8.52 -14.78
C ARG A 196 9.86 9.70 -15.22
N THR A 197 9.52 9.76 -16.50
CA THR A 197 8.84 10.89 -17.11
C THR A 197 7.63 10.41 -17.88
N ALA A 198 6.49 11.04 -17.63
CA ALA A 198 5.38 11.00 -18.57
C ALA A 198 5.68 12.05 -19.64
N GLN A 199 5.53 11.73 -20.92
CA GLN A 199 5.19 12.81 -21.84
C GLN A 199 3.78 13.28 -21.46
N PRO A 200 3.60 14.54 -20.99
CA PRO A 200 2.27 15.04 -20.67
C PRO A 200 1.46 15.06 -21.96
N CYS A 201 0.26 14.49 -21.92
CA CYS A 201 -0.64 14.59 -23.06
C CYS A 201 -1.32 15.95 -23.08
N ILE A 202 -1.86 16.33 -24.25
CA ILE A 202 -2.58 17.60 -24.41
C ILE A 202 -3.72 17.75 -23.39
N HIS A 203 -4.43 16.67 -23.09
CA HIS A 203 -5.55 16.66 -22.13
C HIS A 203 -5.12 16.90 -20.69
N THR A 204 -3.93 16.44 -20.27
CA THR A 204 -3.44 16.71 -18.90
C THR A 204 -2.83 18.10 -18.76
N ARG A 205 -2.40 18.73 -19.87
CA ARG A 205 -1.94 20.12 -19.86
C ARG A 205 -3.09 21.11 -19.64
N GLU A 206 -4.23 20.87 -20.29
CA GLU A 206 -5.40 21.74 -20.21
C GLU A 206 -6.01 21.78 -18.80
N THR A 207 -6.00 20.66 -18.06
CA THR A 207 -6.54 20.62 -16.69
C THR A 207 -5.70 21.40 -15.66
N THR A 208 -4.44 21.72 -15.97
CA THR A 208 -3.52 22.41 -15.04
C THR A 208 -3.51 23.93 -15.25
N GLY A 209 -4.13 24.43 -16.33
CA GLY A 209 -4.09 25.84 -16.77
C GLY A 209 -5.18 26.76 -16.18
N HIS A 210 -6.03 26.27 -15.29
CA HIS A 210 -7.01 27.09 -14.56
C HIS A 210 -6.69 27.12 -13.07
N ARG A 211 -5.74 27.98 -12.70
CA ARG A 211 -5.58 28.49 -11.33
C ARG A 211 -5.18 29.96 -11.39
#